data_AF-A0A4Y7RCC6-F1
#
_entry.id   AF-A0A4Y7RCC6-F1
#
_cell.length_a   1.000
_cell.length_b   1.000
_cell.length_c   1.000
_cell.angle_alpha   90.00
_cell.angle_beta   90.00
_cell.angle_gamma   90.00
#
_symmetry.space_group_name_H-M   'P 1'
#
loop_
_entity.id
_entity.type
_entity.pdbx_description
1 polymer ?
#
loop_
_entity_poly.entity_id
_entity_poly.type
_entity_poly.pdbx_seq_one_letter_code
_entity_poly.pdbx_strand_id
1 'polypeptide(L)'
;MSVHSFLEAAQYLYDNNFYDEAFCLVCVALDASAQIQYASLKVGERYKKFISANFRKICSRGFPGVSADFIKIKVNADVKNLKLDENGYAGIEDIIYHVIRCGLVHDCAIDQSIRFIDSTIIGNWEKGLFFLPKSVIIGLIDAVQNSLEKNEASFFT
;
A
#
# COMPACT_ATOMS: atom_id res chain seq x y z
N MET A 1 3.71 -8.17 20.35
CA MET A 1 2.80 -8.26 19.20
C MET A 1 3.61 -8.64 17.98
N SER A 2 3.10 -9.52 17.12
CA SER A 2 3.80 -9.98 15.91
C SER A 2 3.24 -9.30 14.67
N VAL A 3 4.00 -9.29 13.57
CA VAL A 3 3.49 -8.85 12.25
C VAL A 3 2.24 -9.65 11.87
N HIS A 4 2.23 -10.95 12.18
CA HIS A 4 1.08 -11.83 11.93
C HIS A 4 -0.20 -11.33 12.62
N SER A 5 -0.13 -10.96 13.90
CA SER A 5 -1.30 -10.45 14.63
C SER A 5 -1.88 -9.16 14.03
N PHE A 6 -1.04 -8.32 13.41
CA PHE A 6 -1.53 -7.14 12.68
C PHE A 6 -2.23 -7.50 11.39
N LEU A 7 -1.75 -8.51 10.66
CA LEU A 7 -2.38 -8.99 9.44
C LEU A 7 -3.74 -9.64 9.72
N GLU A 8 -3.85 -10.47 10.75
CA GLU A 8 -5.12 -11.08 11.16
C GLU A 8 -6.16 -10.02 11.55
N ALA A 9 -5.75 -9.02 12.34
CA ALA A 9 -6.61 -7.92 12.72
C ALA A 9 -7.02 -7.06 11.51
N ALA A 10 -6.10 -6.79 10.58
CA ALA A 10 -6.40 -6.07 9.35
C ALA A 10 -7.41 -6.83 8.48
N GLN A 11 -7.25 -8.15 8.34
CA GLN A 11 -8.18 -9.00 7.60
C GLN A 11 -9.57 -8.96 8.22
N TYR A 12 -9.66 -9.11 9.55
CA TYR A 12 -10.94 -9.00 10.28
C TYR A 12 -11.62 -7.65 10.04
N LEU A 13 -10.86 -6.55 10.12
CA LEU A 13 -11.40 -5.21 9.88
C LEU A 13 -11.88 -5.03 8.43
N TYR A 14 -11.10 -5.53 7.47
CA TYR A 14 -11.49 -5.52 6.06
C TYR A 14 -12.81 -6.27 5.82
N ASP A 15 -12.94 -7.47 6.38
CA ASP A 15 -14.14 -8.30 6.24
C ASP A 15 -15.39 -7.67 6.90
N ASN A 16 -15.18 -6.75 7.86
CA ASN A 16 -16.22 -5.99 8.53
C ASN A 16 -16.40 -4.56 7.98
N ASN A 17 -15.77 -4.24 6.83
CA ASN A 17 -15.85 -2.95 6.13
C ASN A 17 -15.19 -1.75 6.85
N PHE A 18 -14.30 -2.01 7.82
CA PHE A 18 -13.47 -0.99 8.48
C PHE A 18 -12.16 -0.80 7.69
N TYR A 19 -12.28 -0.21 6.50
CA TYR A 19 -11.18 -0.18 5.53
C TYR A 19 -10.01 0.72 5.94
N ASP A 20 -10.28 1.89 6.53
CA ASP A 20 -9.23 2.82 6.94
C ASP A 20 -8.39 2.23 8.09
N GLU A 21 -9.06 1.60 9.06
CA GLU A 21 -8.42 0.89 10.16
C GLU A 21 -7.65 -0.34 9.66
N ALA A 22 -8.25 -1.12 8.74
CA ALA A 22 -7.56 -2.24 8.11
C ALA A 22 -6.29 -1.79 7.38
N PHE A 23 -6.37 -0.70 6.59
CA PHE A 23 -5.22 -0.14 5.88
C PHE A 23 -4.15 0.35 6.86
N CYS A 24 -4.55 1.00 7.95
CA CYS A 24 -3.62 1.45 8.99
C CYS A 24 -2.82 0.29 9.59
N LEU A 25 -3.50 -0.81 9.97
CA LEU A 25 -2.81 -1.99 10.51
C LEU A 25 -1.89 -2.65 9.48
N VAL A 26 -2.30 -2.69 8.20
CA VAL A 26 -1.44 -3.18 7.11
C VAL A 26 -0.21 -2.29 6.93
N CYS A 27 -0.35 -0.96 7.02
CA CYS A 27 0.78 -0.04 6.96
C CYS A 27 1.80 -0.31 8.08
N VAL A 28 1.34 -0.58 9.30
CA VAL A 28 2.21 -0.94 10.44
C VAL A 28 2.92 -2.28 10.19
N ALA A 29 2.19 -3.28 9.71
CA ALA A 29 2.76 -4.59 9.37
C ALA A 29 3.81 -4.46 8.25
N LEU A 30 3.55 -3.64 7.24
CA LEU A 30 4.46 -3.37 6.13
C LEU A 30 5.73 -2.63 6.62
N ASP A 31 5.59 -1.61 7.47
CA ASP A 31 6.72 -0.90 8.07
C ASP A 31 7.67 -1.84 8.81
N ALA A 32 7.10 -2.75 9.62
CA ALA A 32 7.87 -3.74 10.35
C ALA A 32 8.60 -4.72 9.41
N SER A 33 7.90 -5.24 8.40
CA SER A 33 8.51 -6.15 7.42
C SER A 33 9.58 -5.49 6.56
N ALA A 34 9.36 -4.25 6.12
CA ALA A 34 10.34 -3.47 5.38
C ALA A 34 11.59 -3.15 6.23
N GLN A 35 11.42 -2.90 7.53
CA GLN A 35 12.53 -2.69 8.46
C GLN A 35 13.40 -3.94 8.60
N ILE A 36 12.79 -5.13 8.66
CA ILE A 36 13.53 -6.39 8.74
C ILE A 36 14.33 -6.64 7.46
N GLN A 37 13.72 -6.45 6.29
CA GLN A 37 14.36 -6.78 5.01
C GLN A 37 15.38 -5.74 4.52
N TYR A 38 15.17 -4.46 4.86
CA TYR A 38 15.97 -3.36 4.34
C TYR A 38 16.44 -2.42 5.46
N ALA A 39 17.01 -3.00 6.52
CA ALA A 39 17.42 -2.30 7.72
C ALA A 39 18.41 -1.13 7.48
N SER A 40 19.20 -1.19 6.40
CA SER A 40 20.17 -0.15 6.03
C SER A 40 19.54 1.07 5.34
N LEU A 41 18.27 1.00 4.92
CA LEU A 41 17.58 2.07 4.21
C LEU A 41 16.72 2.93 5.15
N LYS A 42 16.53 4.20 4.78
CA LYS A 42 15.63 5.11 5.51
C LYS A 42 14.18 4.64 5.41
N VAL A 43 13.33 5.02 6.38
CA VAL A 43 11.92 4.59 6.50
C VAL A 43 11.16 4.65 5.17
N GLY A 44 11.14 5.81 4.53
CA GLY A 44 10.43 5.95 3.25
C GLY A 44 11.05 5.16 2.10
N GLU A 45 12.37 4.98 2.09
CA GLU A 45 13.06 4.21 1.05
C GLU A 45 12.77 2.72 1.18
N ARG A 46 12.87 2.16 2.40
CA ARG A 46 12.55 0.74 2.64
C ARG A 46 11.08 0.42 2.39
N TYR A 47 10.17 1.30 2.79
CA TYR A 47 8.74 1.09 2.62
C TYR A 47 8.38 1.04 1.13
N LYS A 48 8.86 2.02 0.36
CA LYS A 48 8.65 2.05 -1.10
C LYS A 48 9.31 0.87 -1.78
N LYS A 49 10.54 0.53 -1.41
CA LYS A 49 11.27 -0.63 -1.94
C LYS A 49 10.51 -1.93 -1.70
N PHE A 50 9.90 -2.10 -0.53
CA PHE A 50 9.07 -3.27 -0.23
C PHE A 50 7.87 -3.36 -1.17
N ILE A 51 7.14 -2.24 -1.37
CA ILE A 51 6.00 -2.20 -2.29
C ILE A 51 6.45 -2.52 -3.71
N SER A 52 7.48 -1.84 -4.23
CA SER A 52 7.97 -2.06 -5.59
C SER A 52 8.45 -3.50 -5.80
N ALA A 53 9.17 -4.09 -4.84
CA ALA A 53 9.67 -5.46 -4.94
C ALA A 53 8.55 -6.52 -4.92
N ASN A 54 7.41 -6.20 -4.30
CA ASN A 54 6.27 -7.11 -4.17
C ASN A 54 5.07 -6.67 -5.05
N PHE A 55 5.25 -5.71 -5.96
CA PHE A 55 4.13 -5.05 -6.61
C PHE A 55 3.28 -5.98 -7.46
N ARG A 56 3.89 -6.91 -8.21
CA ARG A 56 3.17 -7.94 -8.96
C ARG A 56 2.27 -8.80 -8.05
N LYS A 57 2.75 -9.12 -6.85
CA LYS A 57 1.97 -9.86 -5.85
C LYS A 57 0.83 -9.01 -5.32
N ILE A 58 1.09 -7.73 -5.02
CA ILE A 58 0.04 -6.78 -4.62
C ILE A 58 -1.03 -6.70 -5.70
N CYS A 59 -0.67 -6.61 -6.99
CA CYS A 59 -1.64 -6.59 -8.08
C CYS A 59 -2.55 -7.81 -8.12
N SER A 60 -2.01 -9.00 -7.86
CA SER A 60 -2.76 -10.27 -8.01
C SER A 60 -4.08 -10.32 -7.23
N ARG A 61 -4.16 -9.65 -6.07
CA ARG A 61 -5.38 -9.52 -5.27
C ARG A 61 -5.79 -8.08 -4.99
N GLY A 62 -4.87 -7.14 -5.14
CA GLY A 62 -5.06 -5.73 -4.84
C GLY A 62 -5.68 -4.92 -5.97
N PHE A 63 -5.37 -5.30 -7.21
CA PHE A 63 -5.85 -4.62 -8.40
C PHE A 63 -6.47 -5.65 -9.36
N PRO A 64 -7.72 -6.07 -9.12
CA PRO A 64 -8.41 -7.00 -10.02
C PRO A 64 -8.29 -6.56 -11.48
N GLY A 65 -7.82 -7.47 -12.33
CA GLY A 65 -7.63 -7.22 -13.77
C GLY A 65 -6.30 -6.57 -14.16
N VAL A 66 -5.40 -6.27 -13.22
CA VAL A 66 -4.08 -5.68 -13.49
C VAL A 66 -2.99 -6.69 -13.15
N SER A 67 -2.04 -6.87 -14.08
CA SER A 67 -0.80 -7.61 -13.84
C SER A 67 0.37 -6.75 -14.28
N ALA A 68 1.07 -6.16 -13.31
CA ALA A 68 2.18 -5.25 -13.56
C ALA A 68 3.26 -5.37 -12.48
N ASP A 69 4.50 -5.04 -12.83
CA ASP A 69 5.63 -4.91 -11.88
C ASP A 69 5.75 -3.50 -11.31
N PHE A 70 5.14 -2.54 -11.98
CA PHE A 70 5.11 -1.14 -11.57
C PHE A 70 3.96 -0.44 -12.29
N ILE A 71 3.27 0.48 -11.59
CA ILE A 71 2.33 1.40 -12.21
C ILE A 71 2.60 2.83 -11.74
N LYS A 72 2.47 3.76 -12.68
CA LYS A 72 2.28 5.17 -12.38
C LYS A 72 0.83 5.53 -12.61
N ILE A 73 0.28 6.32 -11.71
CA ILE A 73 -1.09 6.78 -11.83
C ILE A 73 -1.10 8.29 -11.89
N LYS A 74 -1.92 8.85 -12.78
CA LYS A 74 -2.07 10.28 -12.88
C LYS A 74 -2.84 10.79 -11.67
N VAL A 75 -2.25 11.76 -10.99
CA VAL A 75 -2.86 12.39 -9.83
C VAL A 75 -3.38 13.75 -10.27
N ASN A 76 -4.69 13.87 -10.33
CA ASN A 76 -5.37 15.11 -10.72
C ASN A 76 -5.81 15.94 -9.51
N ALA A 77 -5.14 15.77 -8.37
CA ALA A 77 -5.41 16.46 -7.11
C ALA A 77 -4.11 17.05 -6.55
N ASP A 78 -4.23 18.16 -5.81
CA ASP A 78 -3.11 18.74 -5.07
C ASP A 78 -2.96 17.99 -3.74
N VAL A 79 -2.16 16.93 -3.75
CA VAL A 79 -1.96 16.06 -2.60
C VAL A 79 -0.69 16.45 -1.87
N LYS A 80 -0.82 16.79 -0.59
CA LYS A 80 0.29 17.22 0.25
C LYS A 80 1.40 16.15 0.27
N ASN A 81 2.65 16.57 0.12
CA ASN A 81 3.85 15.72 0.17
C ASN A 81 3.98 14.67 -0.93
N LEU A 82 3.10 14.65 -1.95
CA LEU A 82 3.25 13.77 -3.10
C LEU A 82 4.03 14.48 -4.22
N LYS A 83 5.17 13.91 -4.62
CA LYS A 83 5.94 14.41 -5.75
C LYS A 83 5.39 13.79 -7.03
N LEU A 84 4.95 14.64 -7.96
CA LEU A 84 4.53 14.23 -9.29
C LEU A 84 5.68 14.39 -10.27
N ASP A 85 5.71 13.57 -11.31
CA ASP A 85 6.58 13.79 -12.45
C ASP A 85 6.08 14.94 -13.34
N GLU A 86 6.86 15.28 -14.38
CA GLU A 86 6.57 16.38 -15.32
C GLU A 86 5.19 16.26 -15.98
N ASN A 87 4.62 15.05 -16.04
CA ASN A 87 3.34 14.77 -16.66
C ASN A 87 2.19 14.61 -15.63
N GLY A 88 2.46 14.84 -14.34
CA GLY A 88 1.48 14.74 -13.26
C GLY A 88 1.21 13.33 -12.75
N TYR A 89 2.15 12.40 -12.93
CA TYR A 89 2.01 11.02 -12.46
C TYR A 89 2.84 10.76 -11.21
N ALA A 90 2.35 9.85 -10.36
CA ALA A 90 3.07 9.32 -9.20
C ALA A 90 3.12 7.79 -9.25
N GLY A 91 4.20 7.21 -8.72
CA GLY A 91 4.28 5.77 -8.48
C GLY A 91 3.29 5.36 -7.40
N ILE A 92 2.73 4.17 -7.51
CA ILE A 92 1.81 3.63 -6.50
C ILE A 92 2.46 3.50 -5.11
N GLU A 93 3.77 3.23 -5.06
CA GLU A 93 4.55 3.20 -3.82
C GLU A 93 4.63 4.58 -3.16
N ASP A 94 4.71 5.65 -3.94
CA ASP A 94 4.69 7.02 -3.42
C ASP A 94 3.30 7.38 -2.88
N ILE A 95 2.24 6.97 -3.58
CA ILE A 95 0.85 7.19 -3.16
C ILE A 95 0.57 6.47 -1.84
N ILE A 96 0.87 5.17 -1.77
CA ILE A 96 0.63 4.37 -0.56
C ILE A 96 1.46 4.91 0.62
N TYR A 97 2.72 5.30 0.39
CA TYR A 97 3.57 5.80 1.48
C TYR A 97 3.17 7.21 1.96
N HIS A 98 3.11 8.19 1.05
CA HIS A 98 2.95 9.59 1.44
C HIS A 98 1.52 9.97 1.76
N VAL A 99 0.55 9.38 1.06
CA VAL A 99 -0.85 9.79 1.21
C VAL A 99 -1.58 8.88 2.18
N ILE A 100 -1.44 7.57 2.02
CA ILE A 100 -2.19 6.61 2.83
C ILE A 100 -1.49 6.37 4.17
N ARG A 101 -0.24 5.87 4.15
CA ARG A 101 0.48 5.51 5.38
C ARG A 101 0.72 6.72 6.27
N CYS A 102 1.31 7.80 5.73
CA CYS A 102 1.59 8.99 6.55
C CYS A 102 0.31 9.65 7.07
N GLY A 103 -0.75 9.74 6.25
CA GLY A 103 -2.04 10.29 6.67
C GLY A 103 -2.70 9.45 7.77
N LEU A 104 -2.84 8.15 7.56
CA LEU A 104 -3.47 7.25 8.54
C LEU A 104 -2.68 7.13 9.84
N VAL A 105 -1.35 6.99 9.74
CA VAL A 105 -0.52 6.66 10.91
C VAL A 105 -0.21 7.90 11.75
N HIS A 106 -0.08 9.09 11.14
CA HIS A 106 0.28 10.31 11.89
C HIS A 106 -0.90 11.27 12.08
N ASP A 107 -1.77 11.40 11.09
CA ASP A 107 -2.85 12.39 11.09
C ASP A 107 -4.22 11.76 11.39
N CYS A 108 -4.30 10.43 11.50
CA CYS A 108 -5.55 9.66 11.65
C CYS A 108 -6.62 10.04 10.61
N ALA A 109 -6.18 10.42 9.42
CA ALA A 109 -7.05 10.88 8.34
C ALA A 109 -6.43 10.56 6.99
N ILE A 110 -7.27 10.25 6.01
CA ILE A 110 -6.86 10.12 4.61
C ILE A 110 -7.22 11.41 3.89
N ASP A 111 -6.34 11.84 2.98
CA ASP A 111 -6.60 12.99 2.11
C ASP A 111 -7.93 12.78 1.35
N GLN A 112 -8.81 13.78 1.37
CA GLN A 112 -10.14 13.74 0.75
C GLN A 112 -10.10 13.50 -0.77
N SER A 113 -8.94 13.72 -1.40
CA SER A 113 -8.72 13.41 -2.80
C SER A 113 -8.61 11.91 -3.09
N ILE A 114 -8.41 11.04 -2.09
CA ILE A 114 -8.41 9.59 -2.27
C ILE A 114 -9.80 9.02 -1.99
N ARG A 115 -10.31 8.24 -2.94
CA ARG A 115 -11.55 7.48 -2.82
C ARG A 115 -11.25 6.00 -2.97
N PHE A 116 -11.57 5.22 -1.93
CA PHE A 116 -11.56 3.76 -2.04
C PHE A 116 -12.83 3.26 -2.71
N ILE A 117 -12.68 2.46 -3.76
CA ILE A 117 -13.78 1.92 -4.57
C ILE A 117 -13.67 0.41 -4.71
N ASP A 118 -14.74 -0.26 -5.14
CA ASP A 118 -14.78 -1.71 -5.28
C ASP A 118 -14.14 -2.22 -6.59
N SER A 119 -13.89 -1.32 -7.55
CA SER A 119 -13.36 -1.66 -8.87
C SER A 119 -11.99 -1.05 -9.13
N THR A 120 -11.22 -1.65 -10.03
CA THR A 120 -9.98 -1.06 -10.53
C THR A 120 -10.30 -0.05 -11.62
N ILE A 121 -10.17 1.23 -11.30
CA ILE A 121 -10.28 2.32 -12.29
C ILE A 121 -8.90 2.94 -12.50
N ILE A 122 -8.35 2.76 -13.69
CA ILE A 122 -7.12 3.42 -14.13
C ILE A 122 -7.51 4.47 -15.16
N GLY A 123 -7.17 5.73 -14.90
CA GLY A 123 -7.40 6.82 -15.85
C GLY A 123 -8.85 7.32 -15.90
N ASN A 124 -9.49 7.57 -14.77
CA ASN A 124 -10.77 8.31 -14.73
C ASN A 124 -10.59 9.82 -14.99
N TRP A 125 -9.36 10.33 -14.82
CA TRP A 125 -8.96 11.75 -14.98
C TRP A 125 -9.86 12.78 -14.28
N GLU A 126 -10.67 12.36 -13.32
CA GLU A 126 -11.55 13.25 -12.57
C GLU A 126 -10.72 14.27 -11.78
N LYS A 127 -11.11 15.54 -11.86
CA LYS A 127 -10.36 16.62 -11.22
C LYS A 127 -10.56 16.57 -9.70
N GLY A 128 -9.46 16.58 -8.97
CA GLY A 128 -9.45 16.58 -7.50
C GLY A 128 -9.66 15.22 -6.86
N LEU A 129 -9.85 14.15 -7.64
CA LEU A 129 -10.06 12.81 -7.11
C LEU A 129 -9.12 11.79 -7.76
N PHE A 130 -8.69 10.83 -6.95
CA PHE A 130 -7.97 9.66 -7.36
C PHE A 130 -8.56 8.43 -6.67
N PHE A 131 -8.68 7.33 -7.42
CA PHE A 131 -9.40 6.13 -7.01
C PHE A 131 -8.45 4.97 -6.74
N LEU A 132 -8.63 4.30 -5.61
CA LEU A 132 -7.93 3.06 -5.29
C LEU A 132 -8.92 1.94 -5.00
N PRO A 133 -8.68 0.72 -5.48
CA PRO A 133 -9.48 -0.42 -5.06
C PRO A 133 -9.31 -0.66 -3.55
N LYS A 134 -10.41 -0.91 -2.84
CA LYS A 134 -10.35 -1.38 -1.43
C LYS A 134 -9.53 -2.67 -1.31
N SER A 135 -9.60 -3.51 -2.34
CA SER A 135 -8.87 -4.77 -2.44
C SER A 135 -7.35 -4.61 -2.32
N VAL A 136 -6.79 -3.41 -2.55
CA VAL A 136 -5.36 -3.12 -2.32
C VAL A 136 -4.93 -3.54 -0.92
N ILE A 137 -5.80 -3.42 0.09
CA ILE A 137 -5.55 -3.90 1.46
C ILE A 137 -5.19 -5.38 1.44
N ILE A 138 -6.00 -6.22 0.79
CA ILE A 138 -5.76 -7.66 0.65
C ILE A 138 -4.47 -7.95 -0.12
N GLY A 139 -4.22 -7.20 -1.20
CA GLY A 139 -2.97 -7.32 -1.97
C GLY A 139 -1.73 -7.04 -1.12
N LEU A 140 -1.82 -6.06 -0.21
CA LEU A 140 -0.75 -5.72 0.72
C LEU A 140 -0.61 -6.77 1.84
N ILE A 141 -1.72 -7.28 2.39
CA ILE A 141 -1.70 -8.39 3.38
C ILE A 141 -0.95 -9.59 2.79
N ASP A 142 -1.33 -10.02 1.59
CA ASP A 142 -0.70 -11.13 0.87
C ASP A 142 0.80 -10.91 0.63
N ALA A 143 1.19 -9.68 0.27
CA ALA A 143 2.59 -9.34 0.05
C ALA A 143 3.40 -9.44 1.35
N VAL A 144 2.87 -8.92 2.46
CA VAL A 144 3.52 -9.00 3.77
C VAL A 144 3.61 -10.44 4.24
N GLN A 145 2.53 -11.22 4.14
CA GLN A 145 2.50 -12.63 4.56
C GLN A 145 3.52 -13.47 3.79
N ASN A 146 3.57 -13.36 2.47
CA ASN A 146 4.55 -14.10 1.66
C ASN A 146 6.00 -13.71 1.98
N SER A 147 6.22 -12.45 2.37
CA SER A 147 7.53 -11.96 2.75
C SER A 147 8.03 -12.58 4.07
N LEU A 148 7.11 -12.88 5.01
CA LEU A 148 7.42 -13.54 6.27
C LEU A 148 7.77 -15.02 6.05
N GLU A 149 6.98 -15.73 5.23
CA GLU A 149 7.23 -17.14 4.89
C GLU A 149 8.60 -17.36 4.24
N LYS A 150 9.01 -16.45 3.34
CA LYS A 150 10.35 -16.48 2.72
C LYS A 150 11.47 -16.28 3.73
N ASN A 151 11.29 -15.39 4.69
CA ASN A 151 12.27 -15.14 5.73
C ASN A 151 12.42 -16.39 6.63
N GLU A 152 11.32 -17.01 7.04
CA GLU A 152 11.36 -18.25 7.84
C GLU A 152 12.06 -19.39 7.08
N ALA A 153 11.77 -19.57 5.79
CA ALA A 153 12.44 -20.58 4.98
C ALA A 153 13.96 -20.35 4.86
N SER A 154 14.42 -19.09 4.82
CA SER A 154 15.84 -18.76 4.74
C SER A 154 16.63 -19.02 6.04
N PHE A 155 15.97 -19.23 7.18
CA PHE A 155 16.62 -19.63 8.43
C PHE A 155 16.94 -21.14 8.51
N PHE A 156 16.37 -21.95 7.61
CA PHE A 156 16.56 -23.42 7.57
C PHE A 156 17.51 -23.88 6.46
N THR A 157 18.21 -22.96 5.79
CA THR A 157 19.21 -23.21 4.75
C THR A 157 20.53 -22.55 5.11
#